data_AF-A0A7W0NCV8-F1
#
_entry.id   AF-A0A7W0NCV8-F1
#
_cell.length_a   1.000
_cell.length_b   1.000
_cell.length_c   1.000
_cell.angle_alpha   90.00
_cell.angle_beta   90.00
_cell.angle_gamma   90.00
#
_symmetry.space_group_name_H-M   'P 1'
#
loop_
_entity.id
_entity.type
_entity.pdbx_description
1 polymer ?
#
loop_
_entity_poly.entity_id
_entity_poly.type
_entity_poly.pdbx_seq_one_letter_code
_entity_poly.pdbx_strand_id
1 'polypeptide(L)'
;MVASKHRALPLPDPSSGDYVSPGLELWGGVECTLNRVGDRQFDQLARGGHASRIEDLARFAALGIRTLRYPILWERIAPNGPQRADWHWADERLTALRALGIRPIAGLVHHGSGPLWTNLLDPAFPDGLAAFAGAVAARYPWISDYTPVNEPLTTARFSALYGYWYPHRSDSRACIEALLTQCRATTRAMQAIRRVRPDARLVQTEDLGQTFSTPALAYQAEFENERRWLSFDMLCGRVGPGHALWDYLRWLGFDEGDVAEFQDHPCPPDLIGVNSYLTSDRFLDERLERYPAHTHGGNGRDRYADVEAVRVHANGGDGPARVLRAAWERYRIPLAVTEAHLSCTRDEQLRWFIQVWEDAGSLRGEGIDIQAVTAWSLLGAFDWNSLLTRNGDHYEPGAFDLRAPEPRPTAIATMLRDLATTGTHTHPVLATPGWWRRSKRLLYPVHPAKSGAQDPARARARPILLVTGEEALVELGAEFGRACAGRGLPVRQVTRSWRSLGIPPLPWAVINLRPAWSQDAGNELAAHCAEHALPLLTFSTDLAVAGSGTGTYDEDALSLPLGDAGARAVATEKAWRSVHPGALIVR
;
A
#
# COMPACT_ATOMS: atom_id res chain seq x y z
N MET A 1 23.26 10.91 -48.46
CA MET A 1 23.04 12.34 -48.10
C MET A 1 21.64 12.75 -48.55
N VAL A 2 20.60 12.30 -47.84
CA VAL A 2 19.22 12.79 -47.91
C VAL A 2 18.63 12.56 -46.53
N ALA A 3 18.32 13.65 -45.81
CA ALA A 3 17.77 13.64 -44.47
C ALA A 3 16.23 13.60 -44.55
N SER A 4 15.62 12.62 -43.86
CA SER A 4 14.18 12.52 -43.67
C SER A 4 13.75 13.45 -42.54
N LYS A 5 12.80 14.35 -42.83
CA LYS A 5 12.21 15.30 -41.89
C LYS A 5 11.04 14.66 -41.16
N HIS A 6 11.22 14.28 -39.90
CA HIS A 6 10.10 14.10 -38.97
C HIS A 6 9.65 15.49 -38.46
N ARG A 7 8.42 15.87 -38.81
CA ARG A 7 7.76 17.08 -38.29
C ARG A 7 7.16 16.72 -36.93
N ALA A 8 7.77 17.23 -35.86
CA ALA A 8 7.15 17.25 -34.54
C ALA A 8 5.86 18.09 -34.58
N LEU A 9 4.79 17.58 -33.97
CA LEU A 9 3.57 18.35 -33.71
C LEU A 9 3.92 19.52 -32.77
N PRO A 10 3.37 20.72 -32.99
CA PRO A 10 3.66 21.86 -32.13
C PRO A 10 3.08 21.65 -30.73
N LEU A 11 3.91 21.88 -29.71
CA LEU A 11 3.48 22.02 -28.33
C LEU A 11 2.52 23.21 -28.22
N PRO A 12 1.48 23.15 -27.36
CA PRO A 12 0.57 24.26 -27.15
C PRO A 12 1.30 25.49 -26.59
N ASP A 13 0.84 26.66 -27.03
CA ASP A 13 1.35 28.00 -26.72
C ASP A 13 1.22 28.32 -25.22
N PRO A 14 2.33 28.58 -24.50
CA PRO A 14 2.34 28.85 -23.06
C PRO A 14 1.87 30.26 -22.67
N SER A 15 1.35 31.07 -23.59
CA SER A 15 0.96 32.46 -23.33
C SER A 15 -0.47 32.68 -22.79
N SER A 16 -1.16 31.63 -22.31
CA SER A 16 -2.46 31.77 -21.64
C SER A 16 -2.42 31.29 -20.19
N GLY A 17 -2.10 32.20 -19.27
CA GLY A 17 -2.43 32.16 -17.84
C GLY A 17 -1.92 30.96 -17.03
N ASP A 18 -0.74 31.11 -16.41
CA ASP A 18 -0.31 30.47 -15.15
C ASP A 18 -1.03 29.18 -14.73
N TYR A 19 -0.73 28.05 -15.38
CA TYR A 19 -0.88 26.75 -14.72
C TYR A 19 0.28 26.58 -13.73
N VAL A 20 0.12 27.14 -12.53
CA VAL A 20 0.81 26.60 -11.36
C VAL A 20 0.33 25.16 -11.25
N SER A 21 1.20 24.19 -11.51
CA SER A 21 0.87 22.78 -11.28
C SER A 21 0.38 22.67 -9.83
N PRO A 22 -0.86 22.23 -9.57
CA PRO A 22 -1.36 22.11 -8.22
C PRO A 22 -0.38 21.26 -7.41
N GLY A 23 -0.29 21.55 -6.10
CA GLY A 23 0.56 20.78 -5.18
C GLY A 23 0.29 19.28 -5.29
N LEU A 24 1.25 18.47 -4.85
CA LEU A 24 1.11 17.01 -4.84
C LEU A 24 -0.23 16.60 -4.20
N GLU A 25 -1.10 15.94 -4.97
CA GLU A 25 -2.40 15.54 -4.46
C GLU A 25 -2.30 14.29 -3.58
N LEU A 26 -3.11 14.24 -2.52
CA LEU A 26 -3.37 13.02 -1.77
C LEU A 26 -4.64 12.33 -2.30
N TRP A 27 -4.48 11.11 -2.81
CA TRP A 27 -5.59 10.26 -3.23
C TRP A 27 -5.87 9.18 -2.19
N GLY A 28 -7.11 8.70 -2.14
CA GLY A 28 -7.47 7.48 -1.43
C GLY A 28 -7.59 6.29 -2.37
N GLY A 29 -7.35 5.07 -1.88
CA GLY A 29 -7.62 3.83 -2.62
C GLY A 29 -8.33 2.79 -1.75
N VAL A 30 -9.40 2.20 -2.28
CA VAL A 30 -10.08 1.06 -1.66
C VAL A 30 -9.54 -0.22 -2.27
N GLU A 31 -9.15 -1.19 -1.45
CA GLU A 31 -8.87 -2.55 -1.90
C GLU A 31 -10.19 -3.16 -2.41
N CYS A 32 -10.20 -3.56 -3.68
CA CYS A 32 -11.41 -4.00 -4.36
C CYS A 32 -11.19 -5.19 -5.29
N THR A 33 -10.10 -5.93 -5.08
CA THR A 33 -9.79 -7.13 -5.85
C THR A 33 -10.96 -8.10 -5.83
N LEU A 34 -11.30 -8.58 -7.03
CA LEU A 34 -12.27 -9.63 -7.27
C LEU A 34 -11.65 -10.73 -8.13
N ASN A 35 -10.73 -11.49 -7.56
CA ASN A 35 -10.04 -12.56 -8.27
C ASN A 35 -10.82 -13.88 -8.19
N ARG A 36 -10.52 -14.80 -9.12
CA ARG A 36 -11.10 -16.15 -9.18
C ARG A 36 -10.00 -17.20 -9.02
N VAL A 37 -10.26 -18.22 -8.21
CA VAL A 37 -9.39 -19.40 -8.01
C VAL A 37 -10.27 -20.64 -8.04
N GLY A 38 -10.05 -21.51 -9.03
CA GLY A 38 -11.02 -22.53 -9.40
C GLY A 38 -12.39 -21.90 -9.67
N ASP A 39 -13.43 -22.44 -9.04
CA ASP A 39 -14.80 -21.95 -9.17
C ASP A 39 -15.18 -20.88 -8.12
N ARG A 40 -14.21 -20.41 -7.33
CA ARG A 40 -14.46 -19.47 -6.22
C ARG A 40 -13.98 -18.07 -6.56
N GLN A 41 -14.83 -17.08 -6.33
CA GLN A 41 -14.46 -15.66 -6.37
C GLN A 41 -14.15 -15.17 -4.95
N PHE A 42 -13.09 -14.38 -4.81
CA PHE A 42 -12.73 -13.71 -3.56
C PHE A 42 -12.98 -12.21 -3.73
N ASP A 43 -13.94 -11.68 -2.97
CA ASP A 43 -14.40 -10.29 -3.08
C ASP A 43 -13.91 -9.47 -1.89
N GLN A 44 -12.93 -8.60 -2.10
CA GLN A 44 -12.39 -7.77 -1.02
C GLN A 44 -13.38 -6.69 -0.54
N LEU A 45 -14.30 -6.21 -1.38
CA LEU A 45 -15.32 -5.25 -0.96
C LEU A 45 -16.30 -5.89 0.01
N ALA A 46 -16.67 -7.14 -0.22
CA ALA A 46 -17.50 -7.90 0.71
C ALA A 46 -16.73 -8.17 2.02
N ARG A 47 -15.47 -8.61 1.94
CA ARG A 47 -14.67 -8.93 3.12
C ARG A 47 -14.33 -7.72 3.98
N GLY A 48 -14.04 -6.58 3.37
CA GLY A 48 -13.84 -5.32 4.08
C GLY A 48 -15.12 -4.69 4.63
N GLY A 49 -16.30 -5.28 4.35
CA GLY A 49 -17.61 -4.74 4.71
C GLY A 49 -18.02 -3.50 3.91
N HIS A 50 -17.16 -2.99 3.01
CA HIS A 50 -17.44 -1.80 2.21
C HIS A 50 -18.62 -2.00 1.25
N ALA A 51 -18.85 -3.25 0.83
CA ALA A 51 -20.01 -3.60 0.01
C ALA A 51 -21.34 -3.17 0.66
N SER A 52 -21.45 -3.24 1.99
CA SER A 52 -22.68 -2.91 2.74
C SER A 52 -22.61 -1.61 3.53
N ARG A 53 -21.41 -1.09 3.82
CA ARG A 53 -21.21 0.07 4.71
C ARG A 53 -20.91 1.35 3.93
N ILE A 54 -21.95 2.13 3.62
CA ILE A 54 -21.83 3.38 2.84
C ILE A 54 -21.17 4.51 3.64
N GLU A 55 -21.25 4.46 4.97
CA GLU A 55 -20.69 5.45 5.90
C GLU A 55 -19.16 5.58 5.76
N ASP A 56 -18.50 4.57 5.19
CA ASP A 56 -17.08 4.63 4.83
C ASP A 56 -16.74 5.81 3.93
N LEU A 57 -17.64 6.20 3.02
CA LEU A 57 -17.40 7.34 2.12
C LEU A 57 -17.25 8.65 2.90
N ALA A 58 -18.07 8.86 3.94
CA ALA A 58 -17.95 10.01 4.82
C ALA A 58 -16.65 9.96 5.65
N ARG A 59 -16.23 8.76 6.10
CA ARG A 59 -14.94 8.57 6.78
C ARG A 59 -13.77 8.92 5.87
N PHE A 60 -13.83 8.53 4.60
CA PHE A 60 -12.81 8.86 3.60
C PHE A 60 -12.76 10.37 3.35
N ALA A 61 -13.92 11.00 3.15
CA ALA A 61 -14.02 12.46 2.99
C ALA A 61 -13.43 13.22 4.19
N ALA A 62 -13.62 12.71 5.41
CA ALA A 62 -13.09 13.31 6.64
C ALA A 62 -11.55 13.26 6.74
N LEU A 63 -10.86 12.49 5.88
CA LEU A 63 -9.41 12.56 5.72
C LEU A 63 -8.96 13.78 4.89
N GLY A 64 -9.88 14.49 4.24
CA GLY A 64 -9.56 15.66 3.39
C GLY A 64 -9.19 15.32 1.95
N ILE A 65 -9.25 14.04 1.54
CA ILE A 65 -9.00 13.65 0.15
C ILE A 65 -10.08 14.19 -0.80
N ARG A 66 -9.68 14.51 -2.02
CA ARG A 66 -10.59 14.99 -3.10
C ARG A 66 -10.70 14.04 -4.27
N THR A 67 -9.86 13.01 -4.30
CA THR A 67 -9.84 11.99 -5.34
C THR A 67 -9.75 10.61 -4.69
N LEU A 68 -10.55 9.66 -5.20
CA LEU A 68 -10.62 8.30 -4.69
C LEU A 68 -10.57 7.31 -5.85
N ARG A 69 -9.60 6.40 -5.85
CA ARG A 69 -9.62 5.22 -6.72
C ARG A 69 -10.77 4.33 -6.26
N TYR A 70 -11.83 4.25 -7.06
CA TYR A 70 -13.09 3.67 -6.64
C TYR A 70 -13.60 2.62 -7.64
N PRO A 71 -14.02 1.43 -7.16
CA PRO A 71 -14.44 0.35 -8.03
C PRO A 71 -15.82 0.58 -8.63
N ILE A 72 -15.94 0.26 -9.92
CA ILE A 72 -17.20 0.06 -10.66
C ILE A 72 -17.02 -1.28 -11.41
N LEU A 73 -16.94 -2.39 -10.64
CA LEU A 73 -16.45 -3.68 -11.14
C LEU A 73 -17.42 -4.35 -12.10
N TRP A 74 -16.90 -4.77 -13.26
CA TRP A 74 -17.66 -5.46 -14.30
C TRP A 74 -18.33 -6.74 -13.79
N GLU A 75 -17.58 -7.55 -13.04
CA GLU A 75 -18.01 -8.85 -12.51
C GLU A 75 -19.20 -8.74 -11.54
N ARG A 76 -19.33 -7.61 -10.83
CA ARG A 76 -20.40 -7.37 -9.87
C ARG A 76 -21.62 -6.72 -10.50
N ILE A 77 -21.40 -5.72 -11.36
CA ILE A 77 -22.47 -4.86 -11.86
C ILE A 77 -23.15 -5.50 -13.07
N ALA A 78 -22.39 -6.08 -14.00
CA ALA A 78 -22.92 -6.58 -15.26
C ALA A 78 -22.48 -8.02 -15.59
N PRO A 79 -22.63 -9.00 -14.66
CA PRO A 79 -22.21 -10.38 -14.89
C PRO A 79 -22.92 -11.03 -16.08
N ASN A 80 -24.14 -10.59 -16.38
CA ASN A 80 -24.98 -11.07 -17.47
C ASN A 80 -25.12 -10.06 -18.63
N GLY A 81 -24.14 -9.16 -18.76
CA GLY A 81 -24.09 -8.14 -19.80
C GLY A 81 -24.68 -6.78 -19.37
N PRO A 82 -24.25 -5.67 -20.02
CA PRO A 82 -24.60 -4.31 -19.59
C PRO A 82 -26.10 -3.98 -19.62
N GLN A 83 -26.89 -4.66 -20.47
CA GLN A 83 -28.34 -4.46 -20.57
C GLN A 83 -29.09 -5.01 -19.36
N ARG A 84 -28.47 -5.93 -18.61
CA ARG A 84 -29.00 -6.55 -17.39
C ARG A 84 -28.22 -6.13 -16.15
N ALA A 85 -27.46 -5.03 -16.24
CA ALA A 85 -26.63 -4.56 -15.16
C ALA A 85 -27.46 -4.07 -13.97
N ASP A 86 -27.03 -4.44 -12.77
CA ASP A 86 -27.56 -3.89 -11.51
C ASP A 86 -26.71 -2.69 -11.08
N TRP A 87 -27.24 -1.50 -11.31
CA TRP A 87 -26.55 -0.24 -11.00
C TRP A 87 -26.79 0.25 -9.58
N HIS A 88 -27.68 -0.38 -8.80
CA HIS A 88 -28.13 0.16 -7.52
C HIS A 88 -26.98 0.52 -6.58
N TRP A 89 -26.03 -0.42 -6.43
CA TRP A 89 -24.85 -0.23 -5.59
C TRP A 89 -23.99 0.97 -6.06
N ALA A 90 -23.71 1.04 -7.36
CA ALA A 90 -22.86 2.07 -7.95
C ALA A 90 -23.53 3.45 -7.93
N ASP A 91 -24.83 3.52 -8.21
CA ASP A 91 -25.61 4.77 -8.18
C ASP A 91 -25.59 5.41 -6.80
N GLU A 92 -25.86 4.61 -5.77
CA GLU A 92 -25.89 5.07 -4.38
C GLU A 92 -24.53 5.68 -3.99
N ARG A 93 -23.44 4.97 -4.29
CA ARG A 93 -22.09 5.34 -3.88
C ARG A 93 -21.50 6.48 -4.70
N LEU A 94 -21.69 6.48 -6.02
CA LEU A 94 -21.21 7.55 -6.88
C LEU A 94 -21.98 8.86 -6.62
N THR A 95 -23.27 8.79 -6.30
CA THR A 95 -24.05 9.95 -5.86
C THR A 95 -23.51 10.50 -4.54
N ALA A 96 -23.24 9.63 -3.56
CA ALA A 96 -22.65 10.03 -2.28
C ALA A 96 -21.24 10.64 -2.44
N LEU A 97 -20.37 10.05 -3.26
CA LEU A 97 -19.04 10.61 -3.56
C LEU A 97 -19.14 12.01 -4.18
N ARG A 98 -20.05 12.21 -5.13
CA ARG A 98 -20.28 13.51 -5.74
C ARG A 98 -20.78 14.54 -4.73
N ALA A 99 -21.69 14.16 -3.83
CA ALA A 99 -22.19 15.02 -2.76
C ALA A 99 -21.07 15.40 -1.75
N LEU A 100 -20.13 14.48 -1.50
CA LEU A 100 -18.95 14.72 -0.66
C LEU A 100 -17.83 15.52 -1.37
N GLY A 101 -18.00 15.83 -2.66
CA GLY A 101 -16.99 16.52 -3.47
C GLY A 101 -15.74 15.69 -3.72
N ILE A 102 -15.88 14.36 -3.80
CA ILE A 102 -14.80 13.43 -4.13
C ILE A 102 -14.94 13.00 -5.60
N ARG A 103 -13.85 13.15 -6.36
CA ARG A 103 -13.73 12.68 -7.74
C ARG A 103 -13.32 11.21 -7.76
N PRO A 104 -14.08 10.30 -8.38
CA PRO A 104 -13.66 8.93 -8.54
C PRO A 104 -12.66 8.78 -9.70
N ILE A 105 -11.64 7.96 -9.52
CA ILE A 105 -10.93 7.30 -10.62
C ILE A 105 -11.58 5.92 -10.75
N ALA A 106 -12.35 5.70 -11.81
CA ALA A 106 -13.20 4.53 -11.97
C ALA A 106 -12.39 3.29 -12.36
N GLY A 107 -12.30 2.30 -11.46
CA GLY A 107 -11.69 0.99 -11.71
C GLY A 107 -12.71 -0.02 -12.20
N LEU A 108 -12.53 -0.59 -13.41
CA LEU A 108 -13.54 -1.48 -14.03
C LEU A 108 -13.27 -2.96 -13.80
N VAL A 109 -11.99 -3.36 -13.76
CA VAL A 109 -11.53 -4.71 -13.39
C VAL A 109 -10.27 -4.56 -12.52
N HIS A 110 -10.26 -5.19 -11.34
CA HIS A 110 -9.14 -5.14 -10.41
C HIS A 110 -8.71 -6.55 -10.03
N HIS A 111 -7.63 -7.04 -10.66
CA HIS A 111 -7.13 -8.42 -10.55
C HIS A 111 -8.18 -9.52 -10.82
N GLY A 112 -9.30 -9.14 -11.45
CA GLY A 112 -10.35 -10.05 -11.88
C GLY A 112 -10.11 -10.61 -13.28
N SER A 113 -10.93 -11.57 -13.66
CA SER A 113 -10.92 -12.17 -15.00
C SER A 113 -12.24 -11.91 -15.75
N GLY A 114 -12.99 -10.89 -15.34
CA GLY A 114 -14.32 -10.61 -15.88
C GLY A 114 -15.38 -11.56 -15.32
N PRO A 115 -16.64 -11.41 -15.78
CA PRO A 115 -17.73 -12.29 -15.38
C PRO A 115 -17.41 -13.78 -15.60
N LEU A 116 -18.15 -14.66 -14.92
CA LEU A 116 -17.83 -16.11 -14.90
C LEU A 116 -17.74 -16.77 -16.28
N TRP A 117 -18.42 -16.23 -17.30
CA TRP A 117 -18.42 -16.75 -18.68
C TRP A 117 -17.18 -16.40 -19.50
N THR A 118 -16.34 -15.44 -19.06
CA THR A 118 -15.11 -15.02 -19.76
C THR A 118 -13.88 -15.26 -18.89
N ASN A 119 -12.70 -15.03 -19.46
CA ASN A 119 -11.42 -14.97 -18.74
C ASN A 119 -10.36 -14.19 -19.52
N LEU A 120 -9.14 -14.09 -18.97
CA LEU A 120 -8.05 -13.29 -19.57
C LEU A 120 -7.49 -13.86 -20.88
N LEU A 121 -7.83 -15.09 -21.26
CA LEU A 121 -7.45 -15.72 -22.54
C LEU A 121 -8.63 -15.78 -23.52
N ASP A 122 -9.81 -15.29 -23.11
CA ASP A 122 -10.99 -15.28 -23.96
C ASP A 122 -10.92 -14.08 -24.92
N PRO A 123 -10.95 -14.30 -26.25
CA PRO A 123 -10.95 -13.21 -27.23
C PRO A 123 -12.18 -12.28 -27.12
N ALA A 124 -13.25 -12.71 -26.44
CA ALA A 124 -14.42 -11.87 -26.17
C ALA A 124 -14.24 -10.89 -24.99
N PHE A 125 -13.21 -11.09 -24.14
CA PHE A 125 -12.96 -10.23 -22.97
C PHE A 125 -12.82 -8.74 -23.34
N PRO A 126 -12.04 -8.35 -24.37
CA PRO A 126 -11.88 -6.94 -24.74
C PRO A 126 -13.18 -6.25 -25.13
N ASP A 127 -14.03 -6.92 -25.92
CA ASP A 127 -15.29 -6.37 -26.38
C ASP A 127 -16.34 -6.34 -25.26
N GLY A 128 -16.35 -7.37 -24.41
CA GLY A 128 -17.19 -7.40 -23.21
C GLY A 128 -16.88 -6.25 -22.25
N LEU A 129 -15.59 -6.03 -21.95
CA LEU A 129 -15.17 -4.93 -21.09
C LEU A 129 -15.46 -3.57 -21.75
N ALA A 130 -15.24 -3.42 -23.06
CA ALA A 130 -15.54 -2.19 -23.77
C ALA A 130 -17.04 -1.84 -23.75
N ALA A 131 -17.92 -2.84 -23.92
CA ALA A 131 -19.36 -2.66 -23.83
C ALA A 131 -19.77 -2.20 -22.41
N PHE A 132 -19.19 -2.80 -21.37
CA PHE A 132 -19.42 -2.39 -19.99
C PHE A 132 -18.88 -0.97 -19.71
N ALA A 133 -17.67 -0.66 -20.14
CA ALA A 133 -17.04 0.65 -19.99
C ALA A 133 -17.86 1.76 -20.66
N GLY A 134 -18.38 1.51 -21.87
CA GLY A 134 -19.30 2.43 -22.55
C GLY A 134 -20.60 2.66 -21.77
N ALA A 135 -21.16 1.62 -21.15
CA ALA A 135 -22.34 1.74 -20.30
C ALA A 135 -22.06 2.54 -19.02
N VAL A 136 -20.90 2.34 -18.39
CA VAL A 136 -20.44 3.14 -17.24
C VAL A 136 -20.32 4.62 -17.64
N ALA A 137 -19.63 4.93 -18.75
CA ALA A 137 -19.44 6.30 -19.21
C ALA A 137 -20.77 6.98 -19.57
N ALA A 138 -21.68 6.27 -20.25
CA ALA A 138 -23.02 6.77 -20.58
C ALA A 138 -23.86 7.06 -19.33
N ARG A 139 -23.74 6.23 -18.29
CA ARG A 139 -24.48 6.41 -17.03
C ARG A 139 -23.90 7.51 -16.15
N TYR A 140 -22.58 7.63 -16.12
CA TYR A 140 -21.86 8.59 -15.28
C TYR A 140 -20.94 9.50 -16.12
N PRO A 141 -21.49 10.31 -17.04
CA PRO A 141 -20.69 11.11 -17.99
C PRO A 141 -19.80 12.17 -17.31
N TRP A 142 -20.02 12.42 -16.02
CA TRP A 142 -19.25 13.35 -15.22
C TRP A 142 -17.91 12.79 -14.71
N ILE A 143 -17.69 11.47 -14.76
CA ILE A 143 -16.42 10.84 -14.38
C ILE A 143 -15.39 11.05 -15.50
N SER A 144 -14.23 11.59 -15.16
CA SER A 144 -13.14 11.94 -16.09
C SER A 144 -12.00 10.92 -16.13
N ASP A 145 -11.71 10.23 -15.04
CA ASP A 145 -10.50 9.41 -14.91
C ASP A 145 -10.87 7.93 -14.74
N TYR A 146 -10.21 7.06 -15.50
CA TYR A 146 -10.54 5.63 -15.58
C TYR A 146 -9.29 4.76 -15.50
N THR A 147 -9.41 3.63 -14.82
CA THR A 147 -8.49 2.49 -14.86
C THR A 147 -9.29 1.27 -15.32
N PRO A 148 -9.38 1.00 -16.64
CA PRO A 148 -10.14 -0.15 -17.14
C PRO A 148 -9.66 -1.49 -16.58
N VAL A 149 -8.33 -1.71 -16.56
CA VAL A 149 -7.71 -2.91 -16.00
C VAL A 149 -6.56 -2.49 -15.09
N ASN A 150 -6.61 -2.90 -13.82
CA ASN A 150 -5.52 -2.70 -12.86
C ASN A 150 -4.38 -3.69 -13.11
N GLU A 151 -3.13 -3.21 -13.16
CA GLU A 151 -1.91 -4.02 -13.31
C GLU A 151 -2.02 -5.20 -14.31
N PRO A 152 -2.16 -4.93 -15.62
CA PRO A 152 -2.33 -5.97 -16.64
C PRO A 152 -1.25 -7.06 -16.60
N LEU A 153 0.02 -6.67 -16.44
CA LEU A 153 1.16 -7.59 -16.42
C LEU A 153 1.21 -8.39 -15.12
N THR A 154 1.03 -7.77 -13.95
CA THR A 154 0.96 -8.50 -12.67
C THR A 154 -0.15 -9.54 -12.72
N THR A 155 -1.34 -9.13 -13.16
CA THR A 155 -2.51 -10.01 -13.25
C THR A 155 -2.27 -11.15 -14.25
N ALA A 156 -1.64 -10.88 -15.40
CA ALA A 156 -1.26 -11.91 -16.36
C ALA A 156 -0.25 -12.91 -15.76
N ARG A 157 0.75 -12.43 -15.01
CA ARG A 157 1.74 -13.29 -14.35
C ARG A 157 1.08 -14.22 -13.33
N PHE A 158 0.24 -13.68 -12.45
CA PHE A 158 -0.46 -14.49 -11.44
C PHE A 158 -1.46 -15.48 -12.07
N SER A 159 -2.10 -15.13 -13.18
CA SER A 159 -3.13 -15.96 -13.80
C SER A 159 -2.61 -17.00 -14.79
N ALA A 160 -1.51 -16.68 -15.49
CA ALA A 160 -1.07 -17.46 -16.63
C ALA A 160 0.43 -17.82 -16.67
N LEU A 161 1.28 -17.14 -15.88
CA LEU A 161 2.68 -17.55 -15.71
C LEU A 161 2.87 -18.46 -14.50
N TYR A 162 2.27 -18.10 -13.35
CA TYR A 162 2.39 -18.85 -12.09
C TYR A 162 1.17 -19.74 -11.81
N GLY A 163 0.04 -19.49 -12.47
CA GLY A 163 -1.17 -20.29 -12.35
C GLY A 163 -1.89 -20.19 -11.01
N TYR A 164 -1.66 -19.13 -10.24
CA TYR A 164 -2.33 -18.91 -8.95
C TYR A 164 -3.79 -18.49 -9.11
N TRP A 165 -4.09 -17.67 -10.11
CA TRP A 165 -5.44 -17.18 -10.40
C TRP A 165 -5.97 -17.78 -11.69
N TYR A 166 -7.30 -17.76 -11.85
CA TYR A 166 -7.96 -18.24 -13.05
C TYR A 166 -7.46 -17.49 -14.30
N PRO A 167 -7.15 -18.17 -15.42
CA PRO A 167 -7.47 -19.57 -15.76
C PRO A 167 -6.43 -20.62 -15.37
N HIS A 168 -5.52 -20.32 -14.42
CA HIS A 168 -4.52 -21.25 -13.89
C HIS A 168 -3.54 -21.79 -14.94
N ARG A 169 -3.24 -20.98 -15.97
CA ARG A 169 -2.18 -21.34 -16.91
C ARG A 169 -0.82 -21.11 -16.26
N SER A 170 0.18 -21.85 -16.71
CA SER A 170 1.53 -21.85 -16.12
C SER A 170 2.59 -21.88 -17.21
N ASP A 171 2.43 -21.03 -18.23
CA ASP A 171 3.33 -20.96 -19.37
C ASP A 171 3.48 -19.53 -19.92
N SER A 172 4.64 -19.26 -20.51
CA SER A 172 5.01 -17.93 -20.98
C SER A 172 4.12 -17.42 -22.11
N ARG A 173 3.66 -18.30 -23.01
CA ARG A 173 2.82 -17.90 -24.14
C ARG A 173 1.45 -17.42 -23.65
N ALA A 174 0.81 -18.20 -22.77
CA ALA A 174 -0.46 -17.82 -22.15
C ALA A 174 -0.33 -16.51 -21.35
N CYS A 175 0.80 -16.27 -20.67
CA CYS A 175 1.05 -14.99 -19.98
C CYS A 175 1.03 -13.80 -20.95
N ILE A 176 1.66 -13.91 -22.11
CA ILE A 176 1.66 -12.85 -23.12
C ILE A 176 0.29 -12.72 -23.79
N GLU A 177 -0.40 -13.82 -24.08
CA GLU A 177 -1.78 -13.79 -24.61
C GLU A 177 -2.74 -13.07 -23.64
N ALA A 178 -2.63 -13.33 -22.33
CA ALA A 178 -3.40 -12.65 -21.30
C ALA A 178 -3.06 -11.16 -21.20
N LEU A 179 -1.79 -10.79 -21.35
CA LEU A 179 -1.37 -9.40 -21.37
C LEU A 179 -1.93 -8.66 -22.59
N LEU A 180 -1.80 -9.23 -23.79
CA LEU A 180 -2.35 -8.66 -25.03
C LEU A 180 -3.87 -8.46 -24.92
N THR A 181 -4.58 -9.45 -24.40
CA THR A 181 -6.03 -9.39 -24.16
C THR A 181 -6.40 -8.24 -23.23
N GLN A 182 -5.69 -8.08 -22.12
CA GLN A 182 -5.94 -6.97 -21.18
C GLN A 182 -5.60 -5.60 -21.79
N CYS A 183 -4.48 -5.47 -22.51
CA CYS A 183 -4.12 -4.22 -23.20
C CYS A 183 -5.15 -3.86 -24.29
N ARG A 184 -5.63 -4.84 -25.07
CA ARG A 184 -6.74 -4.67 -26.04
C ARG A 184 -7.99 -4.18 -25.32
N ALA A 185 -8.33 -4.80 -24.20
CA ALA A 185 -9.49 -4.44 -23.39
C ALA A 185 -9.41 -3.01 -22.88
N THR A 186 -8.24 -2.58 -22.38
CA THR A 186 -7.99 -1.18 -21.99
C THR A 186 -8.18 -0.22 -23.17
N THR A 187 -7.57 -0.49 -24.32
CA THR A 187 -7.71 0.36 -25.51
C THR A 187 -9.16 0.48 -25.96
N ARG A 188 -9.88 -0.65 -26.09
CA ARG A 188 -11.28 -0.65 -26.53
C ARG A 188 -12.21 -0.03 -25.50
N ALA A 189 -11.97 -0.24 -24.21
CA ALA A 189 -12.70 0.42 -23.13
C ALA A 189 -12.53 1.94 -23.20
N MET A 190 -11.31 2.44 -23.35
CA MET A 190 -11.06 3.87 -23.48
C MET A 190 -11.66 4.46 -24.76
N GLN A 191 -11.66 3.73 -25.88
CA GLN A 191 -12.37 4.16 -27.09
C GLN A 191 -13.88 4.28 -26.84
N ALA A 192 -14.50 3.31 -26.15
CA ALA A 192 -15.92 3.34 -25.82
C ALA A 192 -16.26 4.50 -24.87
N ILE A 193 -15.44 4.70 -23.83
CA ILE A 193 -15.57 5.81 -22.88
C ILE A 193 -15.45 7.16 -23.61
N ARG A 194 -14.43 7.33 -24.45
CA ARG A 194 -14.15 8.59 -25.15
C ARG A 194 -15.18 8.96 -26.22
N ARG A 195 -16.02 8.02 -26.68
CA ARG A 195 -17.21 8.35 -27.51
C ARG A 195 -18.26 9.14 -26.72
N VAL A 196 -18.36 8.91 -25.41
CA VAL A 196 -19.29 9.63 -24.52
C VAL A 196 -18.60 10.86 -23.92
N ARG A 197 -17.35 10.69 -23.49
CA ARG A 197 -16.55 11.72 -22.83
C ARG A 197 -15.19 11.87 -23.51
N PRO A 198 -15.05 12.72 -24.54
CA PRO A 198 -13.83 12.82 -25.34
C PRO A 198 -12.56 13.20 -24.56
N ASP A 199 -12.69 13.92 -23.44
CA ASP A 199 -11.60 14.34 -22.55
C ASP A 199 -11.28 13.31 -21.44
N ALA A 200 -11.87 12.11 -21.48
CA ALA A 200 -11.62 11.09 -20.46
C ALA A 200 -10.17 10.58 -20.47
N ARG A 201 -9.58 10.53 -19.29
CA ARG A 201 -8.18 10.19 -19.03
C ARG A 201 -8.02 8.72 -18.66
N LEU A 202 -7.04 8.07 -19.28
CA LEU A 202 -6.54 6.76 -18.90
C LEU A 202 -5.50 6.89 -17.79
N VAL A 203 -5.84 6.42 -16.59
CA VAL A 203 -4.92 6.18 -15.48
C VAL A 203 -4.55 4.70 -15.51
N GLN A 204 -3.42 4.36 -16.13
CA GLN A 204 -2.97 2.97 -16.24
C GLN A 204 -1.93 2.66 -15.17
N THR A 205 -2.11 1.54 -14.49
CA THR A 205 -1.32 1.13 -13.32
C THR A 205 -0.50 -0.13 -13.57
N GLU A 206 0.68 -0.23 -12.94
CA GLU A 206 1.48 -1.44 -12.77
C GLU A 206 2.28 -1.42 -11.46
N ASP A 207 2.64 -2.61 -10.96
CA ASP A 207 3.82 -2.77 -10.10
C ASP A 207 5.09 -2.78 -10.98
N LEU A 208 5.93 -1.76 -10.80
CA LEU A 208 7.14 -1.50 -11.60
C LEU A 208 8.45 -1.80 -10.86
N GLY A 209 8.42 -2.73 -9.89
CA GLY A 209 9.62 -3.22 -9.20
C GLY A 209 10.79 -3.55 -10.14
N GLN A 210 12.03 -3.35 -9.68
CA GLN A 210 13.25 -3.72 -10.41
C GLN A 210 13.80 -5.05 -9.91
N THR A 211 14.29 -5.85 -10.84
CA THR A 211 15.01 -7.09 -10.57
C THR A 211 16.51 -6.83 -10.58
N PHE A 212 17.17 -7.20 -9.48
CA PHE A 212 18.61 -7.23 -9.32
C PHE A 212 19.10 -8.68 -9.34
N SER A 213 20.40 -8.90 -9.47
CA SER A 213 20.94 -10.25 -9.41
C SER A 213 22.43 -10.30 -9.04
N THR A 214 22.92 -11.51 -8.84
CA THR A 214 24.34 -11.84 -9.01
C THR A 214 24.78 -11.66 -10.47
N PRO A 215 26.10 -11.55 -10.75
CA PRO A 215 26.60 -11.44 -12.12
C PRO A 215 26.21 -12.60 -13.04
N ALA A 216 26.09 -13.82 -12.51
CA ALA A 216 25.73 -15.01 -13.30
C ALA A 216 24.32 -14.93 -13.89
N LEU A 217 23.41 -14.21 -13.22
CA LEU A 217 22.01 -14.08 -13.59
C LEU A 217 21.66 -12.70 -14.18
N ALA A 218 22.68 -11.90 -14.54
CA ALA A 218 22.48 -10.56 -15.10
C ALA A 218 21.53 -10.56 -16.31
N TYR A 219 21.66 -11.55 -17.20
CA TYR A 219 20.79 -11.72 -18.37
C TYR A 219 19.30 -11.87 -17.99
N GLN A 220 19.00 -12.57 -16.89
CA GLN A 220 17.64 -12.78 -16.43
C GLN A 220 17.10 -11.51 -15.76
N ALA A 221 17.93 -10.84 -14.96
CA ALA A 221 17.54 -9.55 -14.37
C ALA A 221 17.26 -8.49 -15.45
N GLU A 222 18.10 -8.41 -16.49
CA GLU A 222 17.88 -7.55 -17.67
C GLU A 222 16.56 -7.88 -18.37
N PHE A 223 16.29 -9.16 -18.63
CA PHE A 223 15.02 -9.60 -19.21
C PHE A 223 13.81 -9.16 -18.37
N GLU A 224 13.83 -9.37 -17.05
CA GLU A 224 12.74 -8.95 -16.16
C GLU A 224 12.58 -7.42 -16.10
N ASN A 225 13.70 -6.70 -16.15
CA ASN A 225 13.72 -5.24 -16.13
C ASN A 225 13.21 -4.60 -17.42
N GLU A 226 13.27 -5.32 -18.55
CA GLU A 226 12.56 -4.96 -19.78
C GLU A 226 11.09 -5.39 -19.70
N ARG A 227 10.79 -6.59 -19.17
CA ARG A 227 9.42 -7.14 -19.12
C ARG A 227 8.48 -6.31 -18.28
N ARG A 228 8.94 -5.72 -17.18
CA ARG A 228 8.10 -4.85 -16.32
C ARG A 228 7.47 -3.66 -17.06
N TRP A 229 8.02 -3.24 -18.20
CA TRP A 229 7.49 -2.13 -19.01
C TRP A 229 6.44 -2.57 -20.02
N LEU A 230 6.26 -3.88 -20.23
CA LEU A 230 5.62 -4.41 -21.44
C LEU A 230 4.16 -3.97 -21.60
N SER A 231 3.38 -3.84 -20.53
CA SER A 231 2.00 -3.34 -20.62
C SER A 231 1.94 -1.88 -21.11
N PHE A 232 2.80 -1.01 -20.57
CA PHE A 232 2.92 0.37 -21.02
C PHE A 232 3.48 0.49 -22.43
N ASP A 233 4.49 -0.31 -22.78
CA ASP A 233 5.06 -0.32 -24.11
C ASP A 233 4.04 -0.78 -25.17
N MET A 234 3.21 -1.77 -24.85
CA MET A 234 2.08 -2.16 -25.71
C MET A 234 1.12 -0.97 -25.88
N LEU A 235 0.62 -0.39 -24.79
CA LEU A 235 -0.34 0.72 -24.87
C LEU A 235 0.22 1.97 -25.59
N CYS A 236 1.53 2.21 -25.50
CA CYS A 236 2.22 3.28 -26.20
C CYS A 236 2.61 2.94 -27.66
N GLY A 237 2.28 1.75 -28.16
CA GLY A 237 2.61 1.30 -29.52
C GLY A 237 4.10 1.09 -29.76
N ARG A 238 4.88 0.78 -28.72
CA ARG A 238 6.36 0.68 -28.77
C ARG A 238 6.88 -0.74 -29.02
N VAL A 239 6.01 -1.75 -29.01
CA VAL A 239 6.40 -3.16 -29.21
C VAL A 239 6.36 -3.50 -30.70
N GLY A 240 7.47 -4.06 -31.21
CA GLY A 240 7.65 -4.47 -32.61
C GLY A 240 9.09 -4.93 -32.84
N PRO A 241 9.56 -5.07 -34.09
CA PRO A 241 10.86 -5.67 -34.42
C PRO A 241 12.10 -5.05 -33.75
N GLY A 242 12.04 -3.78 -33.36
CA GLY A 242 13.13 -3.10 -32.63
C GLY A 242 13.06 -3.18 -31.11
N HIS A 243 12.04 -3.84 -30.54
CA HIS A 243 11.84 -3.91 -29.09
C HIS A 243 12.78 -4.93 -28.45
N ALA A 244 13.29 -4.64 -27.24
CA ALA A 244 14.26 -5.50 -26.54
C ALA A 244 13.74 -6.94 -26.30
N LEU A 245 12.43 -7.10 -26.18
CA LEU A 245 11.77 -8.40 -25.99
C LEU A 245 11.21 -9.01 -27.29
N TRP A 246 11.49 -8.43 -28.46
CA TRP A 246 10.89 -8.90 -29.72
C TRP A 246 11.26 -10.35 -30.03
N ASP A 247 12.54 -10.71 -29.93
CA ASP A 247 13.00 -12.08 -30.21
C ASP A 247 12.35 -13.11 -29.26
N TYR A 248 12.11 -12.71 -28.01
CA TYR A 248 11.37 -13.54 -27.06
C TYR A 248 9.90 -13.71 -27.47
N LEU A 249 9.23 -12.65 -27.91
CA LEU A 249 7.87 -12.73 -28.43
C LEU A 249 7.79 -13.61 -29.69
N ARG A 250 8.74 -13.48 -30.62
CA ARG A 250 8.88 -14.35 -31.80
C ARG A 250 9.10 -15.81 -31.41
N TRP A 251 9.96 -16.06 -30.42
CA TRP A 251 10.20 -17.41 -29.91
C TRP A 251 8.95 -18.04 -29.31
N LEU A 252 8.11 -17.24 -28.62
CA LEU A 252 6.80 -17.69 -28.15
C LEU A 252 5.76 -17.87 -29.27
N GLY A 253 6.09 -17.45 -30.50
CA GLY A 253 5.25 -17.58 -31.68
C GLY A 253 4.24 -16.44 -31.88
N PHE A 254 4.54 -15.24 -31.39
CA PHE A 254 3.83 -14.01 -31.74
C PHE A 254 4.53 -13.30 -32.89
N ASP A 255 3.80 -12.69 -33.82
CA ASP A 255 4.34 -11.92 -34.95
C ASP A 255 3.92 -10.45 -34.93
N GLU A 256 4.30 -9.69 -35.96
CA GLU A 256 3.96 -8.28 -36.09
C GLU A 256 2.44 -8.04 -36.09
N GLY A 257 1.65 -8.99 -36.62
CA GLY A 257 0.20 -8.91 -36.66
C GLY A 257 -0.44 -8.96 -35.27
N ASP A 258 0.18 -9.67 -34.32
CA ASP A 258 -0.32 -9.76 -32.93
C ASP A 258 -0.24 -8.42 -32.17
N VAL A 259 0.70 -7.55 -32.56
CA VAL A 259 0.94 -6.24 -31.91
C VAL A 259 0.58 -5.04 -32.79
N ALA A 260 0.29 -5.25 -34.08
CA ALA A 260 0.05 -4.20 -35.06
C ALA A 260 -1.04 -3.21 -34.62
N GLU A 261 -2.12 -3.70 -34.01
CA GLU A 261 -3.23 -2.83 -33.59
C GLU A 261 -2.80 -1.77 -32.57
N PHE A 262 -1.80 -2.07 -31.73
CA PHE A 262 -1.27 -1.12 -30.75
C PHE A 262 -0.38 -0.06 -31.40
N GLN A 263 0.28 -0.40 -32.50
CA GLN A 263 1.11 0.54 -33.28
C GLN A 263 0.23 1.44 -34.16
N ASP A 264 -0.82 0.87 -34.76
CA ASP A 264 -1.75 1.59 -35.62
C ASP A 264 -2.69 2.50 -34.80
N HIS A 265 -3.09 2.05 -33.61
CA HIS A 265 -4.01 2.75 -32.73
C HIS A 265 -3.52 2.76 -31.27
N PRO A 266 -2.40 3.45 -30.99
CA PRO A 266 -1.85 3.51 -29.63
C PRO A 266 -2.83 4.20 -28.69
N CYS A 267 -2.89 3.70 -27.46
CA CYS A 267 -3.68 4.26 -26.36
C CYS A 267 -2.75 4.57 -25.18
N PRO A 268 -1.80 5.52 -25.34
CA PRO A 268 -0.89 5.87 -24.26
C PRO A 268 -1.69 6.34 -23.04
N PRO A 269 -1.24 6.02 -21.82
CA PRO A 269 -1.86 6.56 -20.61
C PRO A 269 -1.80 8.08 -20.59
N ASP A 270 -2.85 8.73 -20.10
CA ASP A 270 -2.83 10.15 -19.76
C ASP A 270 -2.11 10.38 -18.42
N LEU A 271 -2.01 9.32 -17.61
CA LEU A 271 -1.22 9.25 -16.39
C LEU A 271 -0.73 7.81 -16.16
N ILE A 272 0.56 7.66 -15.88
CA ILE A 272 1.16 6.39 -15.44
C ILE A 272 1.08 6.30 -13.93
N GLY A 273 0.37 5.28 -13.45
CA GLY A 273 0.31 4.92 -12.04
C GLY A 273 1.36 3.88 -11.69
N VAL A 274 2.15 4.17 -10.64
CA VAL A 274 3.10 3.24 -10.06
C VAL A 274 2.51 2.70 -8.76
N ASN A 275 2.24 1.40 -8.72
CA ASN A 275 1.91 0.70 -7.49
C ASN A 275 3.22 0.31 -6.80
N SER A 276 3.44 0.81 -5.58
CA SER A 276 4.74 0.74 -4.91
C SER A 276 4.66 0.01 -3.59
N TYR A 277 5.38 -1.11 -3.53
CA TYR A 277 5.57 -1.91 -2.33
C TYR A 277 7.06 -2.09 -2.04
N LEU A 278 7.41 -2.23 -0.75
CA LEU A 278 8.79 -2.50 -0.34
C LEU A 278 9.37 -3.80 -0.90
N THR A 279 8.50 -4.74 -1.28
CA THR A 279 8.83 -6.08 -1.76
C THR A 279 8.74 -6.21 -3.28
N SER A 280 8.39 -5.14 -3.99
CA SER A 280 8.31 -5.09 -5.45
C SER A 280 9.68 -5.30 -6.10
N ASP A 281 10.74 -4.71 -5.53
CA ASP A 281 12.10 -4.96 -5.99
C ASP A 281 12.54 -6.39 -5.64
N ARG A 282 13.04 -7.14 -6.62
CA ARG A 282 13.42 -8.56 -6.52
C ARG A 282 14.92 -8.74 -6.67
N PHE A 283 15.46 -9.83 -6.13
CA PHE A 283 16.86 -10.22 -6.27
C PHE A 283 16.97 -11.70 -6.65
N LEU A 284 17.73 -11.98 -7.72
CA LEU A 284 17.98 -13.33 -8.21
C LEU A 284 19.39 -13.80 -7.82
N ASP A 285 19.49 -15.01 -7.27
CA ASP A 285 20.77 -15.61 -6.85
C ASP A 285 20.80 -17.12 -7.15
N GLU A 286 21.84 -17.59 -7.84
CA GLU A 286 22.02 -18.99 -8.22
C GLU A 286 22.40 -19.90 -7.03
N ARG A 287 22.84 -19.32 -5.91
CA ARG A 287 23.30 -20.03 -4.70
C ARG A 287 22.12 -20.45 -3.82
N LEU A 288 21.35 -21.42 -4.30
CA LEU A 288 20.10 -21.89 -3.69
C LEU A 288 20.22 -22.26 -2.20
N GLU A 289 21.35 -22.81 -1.79
CA GLU A 289 21.63 -23.24 -0.41
C GLU A 289 21.61 -22.09 0.61
N ARG A 290 21.69 -20.84 0.15
CA ARG A 290 21.62 -19.64 0.99
C ARG A 290 20.18 -19.20 1.29
N TYR A 291 19.20 -19.77 0.60
CA TYR A 291 17.81 -19.32 0.61
C TYR A 291 16.85 -20.48 0.93
N PRO A 292 15.69 -20.19 1.56
CA PRO A 292 14.67 -21.19 1.82
C PRO A 292 14.14 -21.85 0.53
N ALA A 293 13.79 -23.14 0.60
CA ALA A 293 13.34 -23.89 -0.58
C ALA A 293 12.12 -23.28 -1.31
N HIS A 294 11.22 -22.59 -0.58
CA HIS A 294 10.04 -21.96 -1.17
C HIS A 294 10.36 -20.77 -2.07
N THR A 295 11.58 -20.23 -2.03
CA THR A 295 12.01 -19.13 -2.90
C THR A 295 12.70 -19.63 -4.17
N HIS A 296 12.90 -20.94 -4.30
CA HIS A 296 13.64 -21.54 -5.43
C HIS A 296 12.74 -21.64 -6.66
N GLY A 297 13.24 -21.13 -7.78
CA GLY A 297 12.59 -21.19 -9.09
C GLY A 297 13.60 -21.42 -10.20
N GLY A 298 13.27 -20.93 -11.39
CA GLY A 298 14.14 -20.96 -12.56
C GLY A 298 13.43 -20.52 -13.84
N ASN A 299 14.20 -20.33 -14.90
CA ASN A 299 13.72 -19.95 -16.23
C ASN A 299 13.87 -21.06 -17.28
N GLY A 300 14.15 -22.29 -16.84
CA GLY A 300 14.46 -23.44 -17.71
C GLY A 300 15.91 -23.49 -18.21
N ARG A 301 16.69 -22.42 -18.04
CA ARG A 301 18.15 -22.37 -18.29
C ARG A 301 18.94 -22.53 -17.00
N ASP A 302 18.66 -21.68 -16.02
CA ASP A 302 19.28 -21.69 -14.70
C ASP A 302 18.22 -21.83 -13.60
N ARG A 303 18.62 -22.44 -12.48
CA ARG A 303 17.85 -22.43 -11.24
C ARG A 303 18.40 -21.36 -10.31
N TYR A 304 17.51 -20.65 -9.65
CA TYR A 304 17.87 -19.54 -8.77
C TYR A 304 16.82 -19.30 -7.69
N ALA A 305 17.21 -18.65 -6.62
CA ALA A 305 16.31 -18.10 -5.64
C ALA A 305 15.81 -16.73 -6.13
N ASP A 306 14.50 -16.48 -6.03
CA ASP A 306 13.89 -15.18 -6.22
C ASP A 306 13.36 -14.68 -4.86
N VAL A 307 13.97 -13.61 -4.34
CA VAL A 307 13.65 -13.03 -3.03
C VAL A 307 13.50 -11.52 -3.11
N GLU A 308 12.91 -10.90 -2.08
CA GLU A 308 12.77 -9.46 -2.02
C GLU A 308 14.17 -8.80 -1.91
N ALA A 309 14.48 -7.85 -2.79
CA ALA A 309 15.79 -7.19 -2.83
C ALA A 309 16.13 -6.50 -1.51
N VAL A 310 15.13 -5.99 -0.80
CA VAL A 310 15.26 -5.37 0.54
C VAL A 310 15.88 -6.32 1.58
N ARG A 311 15.81 -7.64 1.38
CA ARG A 311 16.38 -8.67 2.27
C ARG A 311 17.83 -9.04 1.94
N VAL A 312 18.35 -8.57 0.81
CA VAL A 312 19.64 -9.00 0.24
C VAL A 312 20.59 -7.81 0.06
N HIS A 313 20.11 -6.76 -0.62
CA HIS A 313 20.94 -5.68 -1.11
C HIS A 313 21.14 -4.61 -0.03
N ALA A 314 22.39 -4.26 0.30
CA ALA A 314 22.71 -3.32 1.38
C ALA A 314 22.21 -1.88 1.11
N ASN A 315 22.12 -1.48 -0.17
CA ASN A 315 21.48 -0.21 -0.56
C ASN A 315 19.96 -0.36 -0.74
N GLY A 316 19.44 -1.59 -0.63
CA GLY A 316 18.03 -1.97 -0.55
C GLY A 316 17.06 -1.09 -1.32
N GLY A 317 17.21 -1.01 -2.65
CA GLY A 317 16.34 -0.24 -3.56
C GLY A 317 16.21 1.24 -3.20
N ASP A 318 16.49 2.16 -4.11
CA ASP A 318 16.31 3.61 -3.88
C ASP A 318 14.82 4.05 -3.75
N GLY A 319 13.95 3.16 -3.25
CA GLY A 319 12.54 3.41 -3.01
C GLY A 319 11.75 3.61 -4.31
N PRO A 320 10.52 4.16 -4.20
CA PRO A 320 9.71 4.52 -5.36
C PRO A 320 10.40 5.56 -6.27
N ALA A 321 11.30 6.40 -5.71
CA ALA A 321 11.93 7.49 -6.44
C ALA A 321 12.66 7.03 -7.71
N ARG A 322 13.41 5.93 -7.64
CA ARG A 322 14.13 5.37 -8.79
C ARG A 322 13.20 4.90 -9.89
N VAL A 323 12.12 4.21 -9.52
CA VAL A 323 11.13 3.69 -10.48
C VAL A 323 10.37 4.84 -11.14
N LEU A 324 9.95 5.84 -10.36
CA LEU A 324 9.30 7.05 -10.86
C LEU A 324 10.21 7.81 -11.85
N ARG A 325 11.49 7.98 -11.51
CA ARG A 325 12.46 8.61 -12.42
C ARG A 325 12.62 7.83 -13.72
N ALA A 326 12.77 6.51 -13.64
CA ALA A 326 12.90 5.66 -14.82
C ALA A 326 11.64 5.72 -15.73
N ALA A 327 10.44 5.74 -15.13
CA ALA A 327 9.19 5.88 -15.87
C ALA A 327 9.11 7.26 -16.56
N TRP A 328 9.47 8.33 -15.86
CA TRP A 328 9.52 9.68 -16.45
C TRP A 328 10.51 9.79 -17.60
N GLU A 329 11.72 9.26 -17.41
CA GLU A 329 12.77 9.26 -18.43
C GLU A 329 12.32 8.49 -19.69
N ARG A 330 11.64 7.36 -19.51
CA ARG A 330 11.17 6.50 -20.60
C ARG A 330 9.98 7.07 -21.36
N TYR A 331 8.99 7.64 -20.66
CA TYR A 331 7.70 7.98 -21.28
C TYR A 331 7.42 9.48 -21.39
N ARG A 332 7.93 10.30 -20.46
CA ARG A 332 7.56 11.72 -20.33
C ARG A 332 6.04 11.95 -20.23
N ILE A 333 5.34 10.98 -19.62
CA ILE A 333 3.92 11.04 -19.29
C ILE A 333 3.79 11.36 -17.79
N PRO A 334 2.80 12.16 -17.36
CA PRO A 334 2.59 12.44 -15.94
C PRO A 334 2.46 11.17 -15.09
N LEU A 335 2.96 11.23 -13.86
CA LEU A 335 3.04 10.07 -12.96
C LEU A 335 2.12 10.25 -11.75
N ALA A 336 1.70 9.15 -11.13
CA ALA A 336 1.26 9.14 -9.74
C ALA A 336 1.72 7.84 -9.07
N VAL A 337 1.86 7.87 -7.74
CA VAL A 337 1.91 6.64 -6.97
C VAL A 337 0.46 6.22 -6.71
N THR A 338 -0.02 5.21 -7.42
CA THR A 338 -1.44 4.80 -7.41
C THR A 338 -1.79 3.81 -6.31
N GLU A 339 -0.78 3.18 -5.72
CA GLU A 339 -0.89 2.36 -4.51
C GLU A 339 0.40 2.48 -3.69
N ALA A 340 0.27 2.71 -2.38
CA ALA A 340 1.38 2.69 -1.44
C ALA A 340 0.90 2.11 -0.10
N HIS A 341 1.25 0.84 0.16
CA HIS A 341 0.90 0.14 1.40
C HIS A 341 2.10 -0.57 2.01
N LEU A 342 2.01 -0.81 3.32
CA LEU A 342 2.93 -1.69 4.02
C LEU A 342 2.17 -2.53 5.06
N SER A 343 2.11 -3.84 4.83
CA SER A 343 1.68 -4.82 5.82
C SER A 343 2.70 -4.91 6.96
N CYS A 344 2.53 -4.06 7.98
CA CYS A 344 3.45 -3.99 9.12
C CYS A 344 2.80 -3.25 10.31
N THR A 345 3.61 -2.94 11.33
CA THR A 345 3.15 -2.15 12.46
C THR A 345 2.80 -0.72 12.03
N ARG A 346 1.88 -0.08 12.77
CA ARG A 346 1.42 1.29 12.52
C ARG A 346 2.55 2.31 12.33
N ASP A 347 3.66 2.15 13.05
CA ASP A 347 4.82 3.04 12.95
C ASP A 347 5.60 2.85 11.64
N GLU A 348 5.70 1.62 11.13
CA GLU A 348 6.32 1.35 9.83
C GLU A 348 5.43 1.81 8.67
N GLN A 349 4.10 1.70 8.81
CA GLN A 349 3.15 2.28 7.85
C GLN A 349 3.32 3.79 7.72
N LEU A 350 3.48 4.51 8.84
CA LEU A 350 3.78 5.95 8.83
C LEU A 350 5.09 6.24 8.09
N ARG A 351 6.17 5.52 8.45
CA ARG A 351 7.49 5.71 7.84
C ARG A 351 7.49 5.42 6.33
N TRP A 352 6.70 4.44 5.88
CA TRP A 352 6.65 4.06 4.47
C TRP A 352 5.93 5.13 3.67
N PHE A 353 4.73 5.48 4.10
CA PHE A 353 3.91 6.41 3.35
C PHE A 353 4.52 7.83 3.33
N ILE A 354 5.11 8.30 4.43
CA ILE A 354 5.80 9.60 4.41
C ILE A 354 7.03 9.60 3.50
N GLN A 355 7.79 8.49 3.44
CA GLN A 355 8.92 8.38 2.52
C GLN A 355 8.44 8.47 1.06
N VAL A 356 7.36 7.77 0.70
CA VAL A 356 6.78 7.84 -0.66
C VAL A 356 6.31 9.25 -0.98
N TRP A 357 5.67 9.94 -0.03
CA TRP A 357 5.23 11.33 -0.17
C TRP A 357 6.40 12.30 -0.38
N GLU A 358 7.44 12.20 0.45
CA GLU A 358 8.64 13.02 0.38
C GLU A 358 9.45 12.76 -0.90
N ASP A 359 9.57 11.50 -1.31
CA ASP A 359 10.24 11.11 -2.57
C ASP A 359 9.51 11.71 -3.77
N ALA A 360 8.18 11.63 -3.82
CA ALA A 360 7.37 12.26 -4.85
C ALA A 360 7.53 13.78 -4.85
N GLY A 361 7.48 14.42 -3.67
CA GLY A 361 7.70 15.87 -3.52
C GLY A 361 9.09 16.32 -3.99
N SER A 362 10.14 15.56 -3.64
CA SER A 362 11.52 15.84 -4.06
C SER A 362 11.67 15.76 -5.57
N LEU A 363 11.17 14.69 -6.20
CA LEU A 363 11.23 14.52 -7.65
C LEU A 363 10.45 15.59 -8.41
N ARG A 364 9.33 16.08 -7.86
CA ARG A 364 8.64 17.26 -8.42
C ARG A 364 9.52 18.49 -8.38
N GLY A 365 10.26 18.71 -7.29
CA GLY A 365 11.25 19.78 -7.17
C GLY A 365 12.36 19.69 -8.23
N GLU A 366 12.63 18.51 -8.76
CA GLU A 366 13.56 18.27 -9.88
C GLU A 366 12.91 18.40 -11.27
N GLY A 367 11.62 18.74 -11.36
CA GLY A 367 10.89 18.93 -12.61
C GLY A 367 10.24 17.68 -13.19
N ILE A 368 10.07 16.61 -12.41
CA ILE A 368 9.27 15.45 -12.79
C ILE A 368 7.78 15.73 -12.51
N ASP A 369 6.90 15.51 -13.51
CA ASP A 369 5.47 15.68 -13.32
C ASP A 369 4.86 14.50 -12.56
N ILE A 370 4.84 14.59 -11.23
CA ILE A 370 4.18 13.62 -10.35
C ILE A 370 2.94 14.27 -9.76
N GLN A 371 1.75 13.82 -10.11
CA GLN A 371 0.50 14.48 -9.75
C GLN A 371 0.01 14.09 -8.35
N ALA A 372 0.22 12.84 -7.92
CA ALA A 372 -0.38 12.36 -6.68
C ALA A 372 0.35 11.18 -6.01
N VAL A 373 0.03 10.98 -4.73
CA VAL A 373 0.30 9.76 -3.96
C VAL A 373 -1.00 9.22 -3.38
N THR A 374 -1.23 7.92 -3.54
CA THR A 374 -2.47 7.26 -3.11
C THR A 374 -2.25 6.45 -1.84
N ALA A 375 -3.02 6.74 -0.80
CA ALA A 375 -3.12 5.91 0.38
C ALA A 375 -3.91 4.64 0.07
N TRP A 376 -3.18 3.58 -0.28
CA TRP A 376 -3.74 2.25 -0.46
C TRP A 376 -3.36 1.37 0.74
N SER A 377 -4.27 0.59 1.32
CA SER A 377 -5.72 0.71 1.20
C SER A 377 -6.31 1.47 2.41
N LEU A 378 -7.42 2.17 2.18
CA LEU A 378 -8.11 2.91 3.24
C LEU A 378 -8.67 1.98 4.32
N LEU A 379 -9.15 0.79 3.96
CA LEU A 379 -9.79 -0.16 4.88
C LEU A 379 -8.91 -1.37 5.23
N GLY A 380 -7.68 -1.42 4.72
CA GLY A 380 -6.84 -2.60 4.82
C GLY A 380 -7.17 -3.63 3.73
N ALA A 381 -6.58 -4.81 3.85
CA ALA A 381 -6.74 -5.86 2.86
C ALA A 381 -6.67 -7.24 3.53
N PHE A 382 -7.24 -8.26 2.89
CA PHE A 382 -7.30 -9.61 3.45
C PHE A 382 -6.62 -10.64 2.56
N ASP A 383 -5.83 -11.53 3.17
CA ASP A 383 -5.20 -12.73 2.59
C ASP A 383 -4.22 -12.51 1.43
N TRP A 384 -3.73 -11.28 1.22
CA TRP A 384 -2.65 -11.00 0.26
C TRP A 384 -1.34 -11.71 0.57
N ASN A 385 -1.09 -12.04 1.84
CA ASN A 385 0.00 -12.92 2.25
C ASN A 385 -0.04 -14.30 1.59
N SER A 386 -1.18 -14.69 1.00
CA SER A 386 -1.37 -15.91 0.23
C SER A 386 -1.67 -15.64 -1.25
N LEU A 387 -1.44 -14.42 -1.73
CA LEU A 387 -1.82 -13.94 -3.06
C LEU A 387 -3.30 -14.22 -3.36
N LEU A 388 -4.18 -14.08 -2.35
CA LEU A 388 -5.62 -14.31 -2.50
C LEU A 388 -5.98 -15.71 -3.06
N THR A 389 -5.15 -16.72 -2.79
CA THR A 389 -5.39 -18.10 -3.23
C THR A 389 -6.27 -18.90 -2.26
N ARG A 390 -6.47 -18.38 -1.05
CA ARG A 390 -7.26 -19.03 0.01
C ARG A 390 -7.93 -18.00 0.89
N ASN A 391 -8.94 -18.45 1.62
CA ASN A 391 -9.58 -17.67 2.68
C ASN A 391 -8.98 -18.07 4.03
N GLY A 392 -8.11 -17.23 4.58
CA GLY A 392 -7.40 -17.47 5.85
C GLY A 392 -7.67 -16.41 6.91
N ASP A 393 -8.52 -15.41 6.60
CA ASP A 393 -8.84 -14.27 7.46
C ASP A 393 -7.63 -13.51 8.00
N HIS A 394 -6.52 -13.53 7.25
CA HIS A 394 -5.35 -12.72 7.53
C HIS A 394 -5.62 -11.28 7.13
N TYR A 395 -5.91 -10.43 8.11
CA TYR A 395 -6.19 -9.01 7.91
C TYR A 395 -4.96 -8.12 8.10
N GLU A 396 -4.70 -7.27 7.10
CA GLU A 396 -3.68 -6.22 7.11
C GLU A 396 -4.36 -4.85 7.28
N PRO A 397 -4.04 -4.08 8.34
CA PRO A 397 -4.79 -2.86 8.65
C PRO A 397 -4.45 -1.70 7.71
N GLY A 398 -5.47 -0.93 7.32
CA GLY A 398 -5.33 0.29 6.52
C GLY A 398 -5.40 1.59 7.33
N ALA A 399 -5.86 2.66 6.68
CA ALA A 399 -6.18 3.93 7.34
C ALA A 399 -7.25 3.77 8.43
N PHE A 400 -8.19 2.86 8.22
CA PHE A 400 -9.16 2.42 9.20
C PHE A 400 -8.97 0.93 9.46
N ASP A 401 -8.90 0.58 10.74
CA ASP A 401 -8.81 -0.79 11.25
C ASP A 401 -10.21 -1.36 11.43
N LEU A 402 -10.47 -2.50 10.79
CA LEU A 402 -11.79 -3.14 10.74
C LEU A 402 -12.07 -4.12 11.89
N ARG A 403 -11.13 -4.33 12.82
CA ARG A 403 -11.30 -5.30 13.92
C ARG A 403 -12.24 -4.82 15.02
N ALA A 404 -12.51 -3.53 15.08
CA ALA A 404 -13.53 -2.97 15.98
C ALA A 404 -14.93 -3.05 15.34
N PRO A 405 -16.02 -2.96 16.11
CA PRO A 405 -17.39 -2.98 15.57
C PRO A 405 -17.64 -1.96 14.45
N GLU A 406 -16.95 -0.81 14.54
CA GLU A 406 -16.92 0.23 13.51
C GLU A 406 -15.48 0.48 13.05
N PRO A 407 -15.26 0.85 11.77
CA PRO A 407 -13.92 1.19 11.27
C PRO A 407 -13.24 2.26 12.14
N ARG A 408 -12.14 1.89 12.77
CA ARG A 408 -11.41 2.75 13.72
C ARG A 408 -10.23 3.42 13.03
N PRO A 409 -10.10 4.75 13.04
CA PRO A 409 -8.95 5.42 12.43
C PRO A 409 -7.64 4.97 13.09
N THR A 410 -6.62 4.71 12.27
CA THR A 410 -5.27 4.38 12.72
C THR A 410 -4.36 5.61 12.67
N ALA A 411 -3.09 5.47 13.08
CA ALA A 411 -2.16 6.60 13.06
C ALA A 411 -1.95 7.17 11.64
N ILE A 412 -2.02 6.33 10.61
CA ILE A 412 -1.91 6.79 9.22
C ILE A 412 -3.09 7.68 8.84
N ALA A 413 -4.32 7.44 9.33
CA ALA A 413 -5.46 8.34 9.04
C ALA A 413 -5.22 9.77 9.54
N THR A 414 -4.54 9.94 10.68
CA THR A 414 -4.11 11.27 11.15
C THR A 414 -3.09 11.87 10.19
N MET A 415 -2.05 11.11 9.81
CA MET A 415 -1.06 11.57 8.84
C MET A 415 -1.70 11.97 7.51
N LEU A 416 -2.61 11.17 6.96
CA LEU A 416 -3.32 11.47 5.72
C LEU A 416 -4.07 12.79 5.81
N ARG A 417 -4.72 13.07 6.94
CA ARG A 417 -5.40 14.35 7.18
C ARG A 417 -4.43 15.53 7.22
N ASP A 418 -3.30 15.38 7.90
CA ASP A 418 -2.28 16.42 8.00
C ASP A 418 -1.64 16.70 6.62
N LEU A 419 -1.38 15.65 5.83
CA LEU A 419 -0.87 15.78 4.47
C LEU A 419 -1.90 16.41 3.52
N ALA A 420 -3.18 16.02 3.60
CA ALA A 420 -4.24 16.60 2.79
C ALA A 420 -4.47 18.10 3.06
N THR A 421 -4.20 18.55 4.29
CA THR A 421 -4.50 19.92 4.73
C THR A 421 -3.28 20.84 4.73
N THR A 422 -2.11 20.33 5.11
CA THR A 422 -0.89 21.12 5.29
C THR A 422 0.27 20.67 4.41
N GLY A 423 0.18 19.50 3.77
CA GLY A 423 1.26 18.90 2.99
C GLY A 423 2.39 18.30 3.84
N THR A 424 2.30 18.36 5.17
CA THR A 424 3.33 17.89 6.09
C THR A 424 2.73 17.10 7.25
N HIS A 425 3.51 16.22 7.86
CA HIS A 425 3.13 15.52 9.08
C HIS A 425 4.35 15.34 9.97
N THR A 426 4.17 15.47 11.29
CA THR A 426 5.25 15.25 12.24
C THR A 426 4.83 14.21 13.27
N HIS A 427 5.70 13.23 13.50
CA HIS A 427 5.50 12.25 14.56
C HIS A 427 6.87 11.76 15.05
N PRO A 428 7.10 11.58 16.37
CA PRO A 428 8.39 11.15 16.91
C PRO A 428 8.96 9.88 16.28
N VAL A 429 8.11 8.95 15.83
CA VAL A 429 8.53 7.70 15.18
C VAL A 429 9.21 7.91 13.83
N LEU A 430 8.92 9.01 13.15
CA LEU A 430 9.51 9.35 11.85
C LEU A 430 10.97 9.80 11.97
N ALA A 431 11.43 10.15 13.17
CA ALA A 431 12.84 10.46 13.44
C ALA A 431 13.77 9.22 13.38
N THR A 432 13.21 8.03 13.16
CA THR A 432 13.96 6.78 13.02
C THR A 432 13.61 6.13 11.69
N PRO A 433 14.58 5.49 11.03
CA PRO A 433 14.33 4.89 9.72
C PRO A 433 13.40 3.67 9.80
N GLY A 434 12.68 3.44 8.71
CA GLY A 434 11.89 2.23 8.52
C GLY A 434 12.74 0.96 8.58
N TRP A 435 12.12 -0.19 8.83
CA TRP A 435 12.83 -1.48 8.92
C TRP A 435 13.66 -1.80 7.68
N TRP A 436 13.22 -1.35 6.51
CA TRP A 436 13.90 -1.53 5.22
C TRP A 436 15.19 -0.71 5.06
N ARG A 437 15.50 0.22 5.97
CA ARG A 437 16.79 0.92 6.02
C ARG A 437 17.67 0.43 7.17
N ARG A 438 17.12 -0.36 8.11
CA ARG A 438 17.87 -0.91 9.26
C ARG A 438 18.62 -2.19 8.86
N SER A 439 19.85 -2.37 9.33
CA SER A 439 20.73 -3.50 8.92
C SER A 439 20.14 -4.88 9.19
N LYS A 440 19.37 -5.02 10.27
CA LYS A 440 18.68 -6.27 10.66
C LYS A 440 17.74 -6.86 9.61
N ARG A 441 17.41 -6.11 8.56
CA ARG A 441 16.57 -6.58 7.46
C ARG A 441 17.29 -7.58 6.55
N LEU A 442 18.62 -7.53 6.51
CA LEU A 442 19.44 -8.31 5.59
C LEU A 442 19.47 -9.75 6.11
N LEU A 443 18.64 -10.60 5.52
CA LEU A 443 18.54 -12.02 5.87
C LEU A 443 19.55 -12.84 5.08
N TYR A 444 19.93 -12.37 3.88
CA TYR A 444 20.79 -13.10 2.94
C TYR A 444 21.93 -12.21 2.39
N PRO A 445 22.82 -11.66 3.24
CA PRO A 445 23.78 -10.64 2.80
C PRO A 445 24.77 -11.17 1.75
N VAL A 446 24.80 -10.61 0.54
CA VAL A 446 25.74 -11.00 -0.55
C VAL A 446 27.17 -10.52 -0.27
N HIS A 447 27.30 -9.42 0.47
CA HIS A 447 28.57 -8.92 1.02
C HIS A 447 28.40 -8.72 2.53
N PRO A 448 29.45 -8.93 3.35
CA PRO A 448 29.40 -8.56 4.76
C PRO A 448 29.04 -7.08 4.87
N ALA A 449 27.89 -6.80 5.49
CA ALA A 449 27.49 -5.42 5.76
C ALA A 449 28.60 -4.76 6.57
N LYS A 450 29.05 -3.56 6.16
CA LYS A 450 29.91 -2.74 7.02
C LYS A 450 29.16 -2.54 8.34
N SER A 451 29.68 -3.12 9.41
CA SER A 451 29.13 -2.96 10.74
C SER A 451 29.25 -1.49 11.14
N GLY A 452 28.14 -0.90 11.57
CA GLY A 452 28.18 0.24 12.48
C GLY A 452 28.49 1.61 11.88
N ALA A 453 27.72 2.08 10.91
CA ALA A 453 27.34 3.48 10.99
C ALA A 453 26.26 3.59 12.06
N GLN A 454 26.56 4.21 13.21
CA GLN A 454 25.49 4.70 14.08
C GLN A 454 24.64 5.64 13.22
N ASP A 455 23.37 5.29 13.03
CA ASP A 455 22.46 6.12 12.28
C ASP A 455 22.36 7.49 12.97
N PRO A 456 22.85 8.59 12.36
CA PRO A 456 22.82 9.92 12.96
C PRO A 456 21.39 10.33 13.36
N ALA A 457 20.37 9.79 12.69
CA ALA A 457 18.96 10.03 13.00
C ALA A 457 18.59 9.55 14.42
N ARG A 458 19.23 8.47 14.90
CA ARG A 458 18.98 7.90 16.22
C ARG A 458 19.35 8.84 17.36
N ALA A 459 20.29 9.76 17.15
CA ALA A 459 20.71 10.74 18.15
C ALA A 459 19.69 11.87 18.36
N ARG A 460 18.77 12.10 17.40
CA ARG A 460 17.73 13.13 17.48
C ARG A 460 16.35 12.60 17.86
N ALA A 461 16.17 11.29 17.85
CA ALA A 461 14.87 10.66 18.13
C ALA A 461 14.53 10.73 19.63
N ARG A 462 13.32 11.25 19.93
CA ARG A 462 12.79 11.25 21.29
C ARG A 462 12.52 9.81 21.75
N PRO A 463 12.89 9.40 22.97
CA PRO A 463 12.65 8.04 23.45
C PRO A 463 11.25 7.86 24.05
N ILE A 464 10.83 6.61 24.22
CA ILE A 464 9.80 6.22 25.19
C ILE A 464 10.49 6.04 26.54
N LEU A 465 9.92 6.60 27.60
CA LEU A 465 10.40 6.38 28.95
C LEU A 465 9.76 5.13 29.55
N LEU A 466 10.55 4.14 29.95
CA LEU A 466 10.10 2.98 30.71
C LEU A 466 10.40 3.22 32.20
N VAL A 467 9.35 3.31 33.02
CA VAL A 467 9.47 3.47 34.47
C VAL A 467 9.26 2.11 35.11
N THR A 468 10.35 1.44 35.51
CA THR A 468 10.32 0.10 36.15
C THR A 468 10.46 0.20 37.65
N GLY A 469 11.36 1.07 38.08
CA GLY A 469 11.66 1.46 39.44
C GLY A 469 12.09 0.39 40.47
N GLU A 470 11.58 -0.84 40.48
CA GLU A 470 12.11 -1.93 41.32
C GLU A 470 13.02 -2.84 40.49
N GLU A 471 14.01 -3.48 41.14
CA GLU A 471 14.91 -4.41 40.45
C GLU A 471 14.15 -5.59 39.83
N ALA A 472 13.11 -6.09 40.49
CA ALA A 472 12.27 -7.19 39.97
C ALA A 472 11.56 -6.87 38.65
N LEU A 473 11.32 -5.59 38.35
CA LEU A 473 10.67 -5.14 37.10
C LEU A 473 11.67 -4.74 36.01
N VAL A 474 12.97 -4.85 36.27
CA VAL A 474 14.02 -4.53 35.28
C VAL A 474 13.95 -5.47 34.09
N GLU A 475 13.68 -6.76 34.32
CA GLU A 475 13.56 -7.76 33.26
C GLU A 475 12.34 -7.50 32.36
N LEU A 476 11.19 -7.14 32.95
CA LEU A 476 10.01 -6.72 32.19
C LEU A 476 10.30 -5.47 31.36
N GLY A 477 11.00 -4.48 31.94
CA GLY A 477 11.48 -3.31 31.20
C GLY A 477 12.39 -3.67 30.03
N ALA A 478 13.26 -4.66 30.20
CA ALA A 478 14.12 -5.16 29.13
C ALA A 478 13.33 -5.84 27.99
N GLU A 479 12.25 -6.57 28.30
CA GLU A 479 11.34 -7.13 27.28
C GLU A 479 10.60 -6.03 26.50
N PHE A 480 10.05 -5.04 27.18
CA PHE A 480 9.47 -3.86 26.52
C PHE A 480 10.51 -3.15 25.65
N GLY A 481 11.75 -3.03 26.13
CA GLY A 481 12.87 -2.49 25.39
C GLY A 481 13.19 -3.29 24.12
N ARG A 482 13.20 -4.63 24.19
CA ARG A 482 13.37 -5.51 23.02
C ARG A 482 12.25 -5.33 21.99
N ALA A 483 10.98 -5.31 22.44
CA ALA A 483 9.83 -5.09 21.56
C ALA A 483 9.92 -3.72 20.86
N CYS A 484 10.28 -2.66 21.60
CA CYS A 484 10.49 -1.32 21.06
C CYS A 484 11.65 -1.27 20.06
N ALA A 485 12.78 -1.91 20.37
CA ALA A 485 13.93 -2.01 19.46
C ALA A 485 13.55 -2.75 18.16
N GLY A 486 12.71 -3.79 18.25
CA GLY A 486 12.08 -4.45 17.10
C GLY A 486 11.35 -3.45 16.18
N ARG A 487 10.65 -2.49 16.77
CA ARG A 487 9.88 -1.45 16.05
C ARG A 487 10.67 -0.16 15.78
N GLY A 488 11.96 -0.15 16.11
CA GLY A 488 12.81 1.02 15.92
C GLY A 488 12.45 2.19 16.84
N LEU A 489 11.75 1.93 17.94
CA LEU A 489 11.35 2.93 18.93
C LEU A 489 12.46 3.05 19.98
N PRO A 490 13.15 4.20 20.10
CA PRO A 490 14.15 4.38 21.14
C PRO A 490 13.49 4.34 22.51
N VAL A 491 14.15 3.69 23.48
CA VAL A 491 13.67 3.58 24.86
C VAL A 491 14.73 4.05 25.83
N ARG A 492 14.29 4.66 26.93
CA ARG A 492 15.12 4.96 28.10
C ARG A 492 14.45 4.35 29.32
N GLN A 493 15.14 3.44 30.00
CA GLN A 493 14.62 2.81 31.21
C GLN A 493 15.14 3.55 32.46
N VAL A 494 14.26 3.79 33.43
CA VAL A 494 14.60 4.43 34.71
C VAL A 494 14.13 3.61 35.90
N THR A 495 15.01 3.46 36.89
CA THR A 495 14.82 2.58 38.05
C THR A 495 14.65 3.30 39.39
N ARG A 496 14.78 4.62 39.53
CA ARG A 496 14.59 5.25 40.87
C ARG A 496 13.88 6.59 40.87
N SER A 497 14.12 7.44 39.87
CA SER A 497 13.43 8.72 39.79
C SER A 497 13.26 9.14 38.34
N TRP A 498 12.02 9.20 37.85
CA TRP A 498 11.72 9.89 36.61
C TRP A 498 11.95 11.41 36.76
N ARG A 499 12.05 11.95 37.98
CA ARG A 499 12.35 13.38 38.20
C ARG A 499 13.77 13.77 37.76
N SER A 500 14.66 12.80 37.47
CA SER A 500 15.98 13.05 36.87
C SER A 500 15.96 13.18 35.34
N LEU A 501 14.78 13.35 34.72
CA LEU A 501 14.60 13.51 33.26
C LEU A 501 15.20 14.80 32.65
N GLY A 502 15.89 15.62 33.44
CA GLY A 502 16.47 16.91 33.04
C GLY A 502 17.58 16.88 31.98
N ILE A 503 17.75 15.80 31.21
CA ILE A 503 18.68 15.76 30.06
C ILE A 503 17.91 15.40 28.78
N PRO A 504 17.85 16.31 27.78
CA PRO A 504 17.22 16.05 26.49
C PRO A 504 17.93 14.91 25.71
N PRO A 505 17.22 14.23 24.79
CA PRO A 505 15.85 14.54 24.35
C PRO A 505 14.78 14.08 25.34
N LEU A 506 13.77 14.94 25.55
CA LEU A 506 12.58 14.63 26.34
C LEU A 506 11.82 13.45 25.72
N PRO A 507 11.25 12.54 26.52
CA PRO A 507 10.47 11.43 26.00
C PRO A 507 9.23 11.94 25.26
N TRP A 508 8.69 11.14 24.35
CA TRP A 508 7.41 11.44 23.69
C TRP A 508 6.26 10.59 24.18
N ALA A 509 6.53 9.56 24.99
CA ALA A 509 5.54 8.77 25.70
C ALA A 509 6.18 8.15 26.95
N VAL A 510 5.35 7.83 27.93
CA VAL A 510 5.75 7.18 29.18
C VAL A 510 4.99 5.87 29.33
N ILE A 511 5.73 4.79 29.62
CA ILE A 511 5.17 3.50 30.03
C ILE A 511 5.59 3.26 31.47
N ASN A 512 4.62 3.34 32.39
CA ASN A 512 4.81 2.96 33.77
C ASN A 512 4.54 1.46 33.94
N LEU A 513 5.60 0.68 34.15
CA LEU A 513 5.53 -0.77 34.33
C LEU A 513 5.31 -1.19 35.78
N ARG A 514 5.15 -0.22 36.69
CA ARG A 514 4.89 -0.51 38.10
C ARG A 514 3.39 -0.62 38.37
N PRO A 515 2.88 -1.81 38.75
CA PRO A 515 1.55 -1.90 39.32
C PRO A 515 1.56 -1.22 40.69
N ALA A 516 0.65 -0.27 40.91
CA ALA A 516 0.40 0.40 42.19
C ALA A 516 1.63 1.07 42.86
N TRP A 517 1.93 2.32 42.49
CA TRP A 517 2.66 3.21 43.41
C TRP A 517 1.82 3.48 44.67
N SER A 518 2.44 4.05 45.72
CA SER A 518 1.65 4.87 46.65
C SER A 518 0.89 5.92 45.84
N GLN A 519 -0.37 6.17 46.20
CA GLN A 519 -1.28 7.05 45.45
C GLN A 519 -0.60 8.37 45.04
N ASP A 520 0.19 8.96 45.93
CA ASP A 520 0.87 10.25 45.73
C ASP A 520 1.84 10.26 44.56
N ALA A 521 2.78 9.33 44.53
CA ALA A 521 3.87 9.44 43.59
C ALA A 521 3.39 9.05 42.15
N GLY A 522 2.40 8.16 42.04
CA GLY A 522 1.77 7.82 40.76
C GLY A 522 0.96 9.01 40.21
N ASN A 523 0.26 9.72 41.10
CA ASN A 523 -0.44 10.96 40.75
C ASN A 523 0.52 12.04 40.26
N GLU A 524 1.71 12.16 40.84
CA GLU A 524 2.72 13.10 40.36
C GLU A 524 3.23 12.75 38.95
N LEU A 525 3.46 11.47 38.64
CA LEU A 525 3.86 11.06 37.30
C LEU A 525 2.74 11.35 36.28
N ALA A 526 1.49 11.06 36.65
CA ALA A 526 0.33 11.38 35.83
C ALA A 526 0.18 12.90 35.62
N ALA A 527 0.37 13.70 36.67
CA ALA A 527 0.33 15.16 36.61
C ALA A 527 1.44 15.72 35.72
N HIS A 528 2.67 15.20 35.85
CA HIS A 528 3.78 15.59 35.00
C HIS A 528 3.52 15.26 33.53
N CYS A 529 2.99 14.06 33.25
CA CYS A 529 2.61 13.68 31.89
C CYS A 529 1.51 14.59 31.33
N ALA A 530 0.50 14.93 32.13
CA ALA A 530 -0.58 15.83 31.73
C ALA A 530 -0.07 17.25 31.45
N GLU A 531 0.78 17.80 32.32
CA GLU A 531 1.41 19.13 32.17
C GLU A 531 2.22 19.23 30.87
N HIS A 532 2.89 18.15 30.48
CA HIS A 532 3.76 18.11 29.30
C HIS A 532 3.09 17.47 28.07
N ALA A 533 1.77 17.21 28.13
CA ALA A 533 1.00 16.53 27.09
C ALA A 533 1.65 15.22 26.60
N LEU A 534 2.24 14.45 27.51
CA LEU A 534 2.87 13.16 27.23
C LEU A 534 1.83 12.03 27.38
N PRO A 535 1.64 11.19 26.35
CA PRO A 535 0.88 9.95 26.49
C PRO A 535 1.44 9.07 27.61
N LEU A 536 0.55 8.61 28.50
CA LEU A 536 0.87 7.72 29.60
C LEU A 536 0.17 6.37 29.42
N LEU A 537 0.95 5.29 29.40
CA LEU A 537 0.46 3.93 29.59
C LEU A 537 0.87 3.46 30.99
N THR A 538 -0.04 2.85 31.72
CA THR A 538 0.23 2.27 33.03
C THR A 538 -0.55 0.98 33.23
N PHE A 539 -0.05 0.13 34.12
CA PHE A 539 -0.68 -1.12 34.48
C PHE A 539 -1.35 -1.00 35.85
N SER A 540 -2.55 -1.56 35.96
CA SER A 540 -3.24 -1.80 37.23
C SER A 540 -2.90 -3.20 37.74
N THR A 541 -3.79 -3.78 38.53
CA THR A 541 -3.72 -5.15 39.03
C THR A 541 -5.03 -5.86 38.70
N ASP A 542 -4.92 -7.17 38.46
CA ASP A 542 -6.03 -8.11 38.39
C ASP A 542 -7.01 -8.02 39.58
N LEU A 543 -6.55 -7.58 40.76
CA LEU A 543 -7.41 -7.31 41.91
C LEU A 543 -8.44 -6.19 41.68
N ALA A 544 -8.23 -5.33 40.69
CA ALA A 544 -9.17 -4.27 40.31
C ALA A 544 -10.41 -4.80 39.56
N VAL A 545 -10.37 -6.05 39.06
CA VAL A 545 -11.44 -6.68 38.28
C VAL A 545 -11.79 -8.02 38.91
N ALA A 546 -12.96 -8.16 39.55
CA ALA A 546 -13.44 -9.50 39.94
C ALA A 546 -13.70 -10.32 38.68
N GLY A 547 -12.99 -11.45 38.54
CA GLY A 547 -13.39 -12.50 37.61
C GLY A 547 -14.72 -13.13 38.04
N SER A 548 -15.48 -13.66 37.08
CA SER A 548 -16.78 -14.34 37.26
C SER A 548 -16.72 -15.64 38.09
N GLY A 549 -15.66 -15.88 38.86
CA GLY A 549 -15.38 -17.16 39.53
C GLY A 549 -14.98 -18.29 38.58
N THR A 550 -14.95 -18.05 37.26
CA THR A 550 -14.67 -19.06 36.21
C THR A 550 -13.30 -18.91 35.53
N GLY A 551 -12.43 -18.01 36.00
CA GLY A 551 -11.09 -17.80 35.45
C GLY A 551 -11.02 -16.94 34.18
N THR A 552 -12.14 -16.39 33.71
CA THR A 552 -12.20 -15.40 32.62
C THR A 552 -12.33 -14.00 33.21
N TYR A 553 -11.37 -13.12 32.87
CA TYR A 553 -11.40 -11.70 33.20
C TYR A 553 -12.04 -10.94 32.02
N ASP A 554 -13.01 -10.09 32.32
CA ASP A 554 -13.65 -9.20 31.36
C ASP A 554 -13.46 -7.77 31.86
N GLU A 555 -12.63 -6.98 31.15
CA GLU A 555 -12.32 -5.59 31.50
C GLU A 555 -13.56 -4.67 31.43
N ASP A 556 -14.60 -5.08 30.69
CA ASP A 556 -15.88 -4.37 30.56
C ASP A 556 -16.91 -4.80 31.62
N ALA A 557 -16.72 -5.98 32.23
CA ALA A 557 -17.50 -6.47 33.38
C ALA A 557 -17.03 -5.81 34.70
N LEU A 558 -17.05 -4.48 34.72
CA LEU A 558 -16.66 -3.67 35.87
C LEU A 558 -17.75 -3.68 36.94
N SER A 559 -17.49 -4.27 38.12
CA SER A 559 -18.18 -3.79 39.34
C SER A 559 -17.65 -4.23 40.70
N LEU A 560 -16.75 -5.23 40.82
CA LEU A 560 -16.36 -5.73 42.15
C LEU A 560 -14.84 -5.79 42.34
N PRO A 561 -14.20 -4.83 43.02
CA PRO A 561 -12.80 -4.97 43.41
C PRO A 561 -12.61 -6.13 44.41
N LEU A 562 -11.51 -6.87 44.30
CA LEU A 562 -11.17 -7.96 45.22
C LEU A 562 -10.52 -7.41 46.50
N GLY A 563 -11.33 -7.26 47.54
CA GLY A 563 -10.91 -6.79 48.87
C GLY A 563 -10.36 -5.37 48.87
N ASP A 564 -9.73 -4.97 49.98
CA ASP A 564 -9.21 -3.60 50.17
C ASP A 564 -8.11 -3.24 49.19
N ALA A 565 -7.31 -4.22 48.74
CA ALA A 565 -6.26 -4.03 47.75
C ALA A 565 -6.85 -3.68 46.37
N GLY A 566 -7.87 -4.41 45.93
CA GLY A 566 -8.62 -4.08 44.72
C GLY A 566 -9.30 -2.71 44.81
N ALA A 567 -9.89 -2.38 45.95
CA ALA A 567 -10.56 -1.09 46.15
C ALA A 567 -9.56 0.09 46.05
N ARG A 568 -8.36 -0.07 46.61
CA ARG A 568 -7.26 0.90 46.47
C ARG A 568 -6.77 1.03 45.02
N ALA A 569 -6.67 -0.08 44.28
CA ALA A 569 -6.30 -0.06 42.87
C ALA A 569 -7.32 0.76 42.06
N VAL A 570 -8.62 0.46 42.19
CA VAL A 570 -9.70 1.22 41.52
C VAL A 570 -9.68 2.71 41.91
N ALA A 571 -9.43 3.04 43.18
CA ALA A 571 -9.29 4.43 43.62
C ALA A 571 -8.10 5.14 42.95
N THR A 572 -6.98 4.43 42.79
CA THR A 572 -5.77 4.93 42.10
C THR A 572 -6.04 5.17 40.62
N GLU A 573 -6.73 4.24 39.95
CA GLU A 573 -7.12 4.40 38.55
C GLU A 573 -8.00 5.64 38.34
N LYS A 574 -8.98 5.86 39.23
CA LYS A 574 -9.84 7.05 39.20
C LYS A 574 -9.03 8.33 39.39
N ALA A 575 -8.08 8.33 40.34
CA ALA A 575 -7.21 9.47 40.57
C ALA A 575 -6.35 9.79 39.33
N TRP A 576 -5.72 8.77 38.72
CA TRP A 576 -4.95 8.94 37.49
C TRP A 576 -5.78 9.45 36.33
N ARG A 577 -6.99 8.90 36.10
CA ARG A 577 -7.89 9.40 35.05
C ARG A 577 -8.37 10.83 35.31
N SER A 578 -8.52 11.23 36.57
CA SER A 578 -8.90 12.61 36.90
C SER A 578 -7.79 13.62 36.59
N VAL A 579 -6.53 13.23 36.79
CA VAL A 579 -5.35 14.08 36.54
C VAL A 579 -4.93 14.06 35.07
N HIS A 580 -4.95 12.88 34.45
CA HIS A 580 -4.63 12.67 33.05
C HIS A 580 -5.72 11.83 32.36
N PRO A 581 -6.78 12.47 31.84
CA PRO A 581 -7.90 11.76 31.21
C PRO A 581 -7.53 10.89 30.02
N GLY A 582 -6.39 11.17 29.37
CA GLY A 582 -5.84 10.40 28.25
C GLY A 582 -4.93 9.23 28.65
N ALA A 583 -4.74 8.97 29.94
CA ALA A 583 -3.92 7.85 30.39
C ALA A 583 -4.58 6.51 30.04
N LEU A 584 -3.82 5.62 29.41
CA LEU A 584 -4.24 4.24 29.14
C LEU A 584 -3.87 3.37 30.34
N ILE A 585 -4.89 2.81 30.99
CA ILE A 585 -4.74 1.89 32.13
C ILE A 585 -5.10 0.50 31.65
N VAL A 586 -4.12 -0.40 31.63
CA VAL A 586 -4.30 -1.83 31.32
C VAL A 586 -4.56 -2.56 32.63
N ARG A 587 -5.61 -3.40 32.72
CA ARG A 587 -5.99 -4.08 33.97
C ARG A 587 -5.57 -5.53 34.01
#